data_AF-A0A329M1D5-F1
#
_entry.id   AF-A0A329M1D5-F1
#
_cell.length_a   1.000
_cell.length_b   1.000
_cell.length_c   1.000
_cell.angle_alpha   90.00
_cell.angle_beta   90.00
_cell.angle_gamma   90.00
#
_symmetry.space_group_name_H-M   'P 1'
#
loop_
_entity.id
_entity.type
_entity.pdbx_description
1 polymer ?
#
loop_
_entity_poly.entity_id
_entity_poly.type
_entity_poly.pdbx_seq_one_letter_code
_entity_poly.pdbx_strand_id
1 'polypeptide(L)'
;MLCFVNNFQKLIKKIHLLPKCFESFGLIHGDFCYGNYSVKADGTITVFDFDESQYGWFVQDISVNLFYGIAVPSEDENAISFTQRYLTYFLEGYSEENSIEYKLLLEQLGIFLDLRQAVLYSSLHRNGDIKNLDRWSKTFLERSEKNMLLEGPFIDIEKLKLWIFGRKVNINYTRAVIEHMGTRVE
;
A
#
# COMPACT_ATOMS: atom_id res chain seq x y z
N MET A 1 -24.37 -7.93 -5.05
CA MET A 1 -23.93 -8.88 -4.01
C MET A 1 -23.19 -10.09 -4.58
N LEU A 2 -23.75 -10.84 -5.53
CA LEU A 2 -23.08 -12.02 -6.13
C LEU A 2 -21.72 -11.70 -6.79
N CYS A 3 -21.64 -10.58 -7.52
CA CYS A 3 -20.39 -10.11 -8.15
C CYS A 3 -19.26 -9.85 -7.13
N PHE A 4 -19.58 -9.17 -6.03
CA PHE A 4 -18.62 -8.88 -4.95
C PHE A 4 -18.03 -10.16 -4.34
N VAL A 5 -18.89 -11.13 -4.00
CA VAL A 5 -18.44 -12.42 -3.42
C VAL A 5 -17.53 -13.15 -4.40
N ASN A 6 -17.88 -13.18 -5.69
CA ASN A 6 -17.04 -13.80 -6.72
C ASN A 6 -15.68 -13.10 -6.86
N ASN A 7 -15.66 -11.76 -6.83
CA ASN A 7 -14.43 -10.98 -6.96
C ASN A 7 -13.53 -11.15 -5.75
N PHE A 8 -14.09 -11.18 -4.55
CA PHE A 8 -13.35 -11.48 -3.33
C PHE A 8 -12.77 -12.91 -3.37
N GLN A 9 -13.53 -13.91 -3.80
CA GLN A 9 -13.02 -15.27 -3.96
C GLN A 9 -11.88 -15.37 -4.97
N LYS A 10 -11.96 -14.64 -6.10
CA LYS A 10 -10.84 -14.54 -7.07
C LYS A 10 -9.60 -13.93 -6.42
N LEU A 11 -9.76 -12.88 -5.62
CA LEU A 11 -8.67 -12.23 -4.89
C LEU A 11 -7.99 -13.19 -3.90
N ILE A 12 -8.79 -13.90 -3.09
CA ILE A 12 -8.28 -14.91 -2.14
C ILE A 12 -7.50 -16.01 -2.87
N LYS A 13 -7.99 -16.48 -4.03
CA LYS A 13 -7.25 -17.43 -4.87
C LYS A 13 -5.90 -16.88 -5.33
N LYS A 14 -5.82 -15.60 -5.73
CA LYS A 14 -4.53 -14.96 -6.08
C LYS A 14 -3.57 -14.96 -4.90
N ILE A 15 -4.05 -14.61 -3.71
CA ILE A 15 -3.24 -14.59 -2.47
C ILE A 15 -2.71 -15.99 -2.14
N HIS A 16 -3.52 -17.03 -2.27
CA HIS A 16 -3.07 -18.41 -2.02
C HIS A 16 -1.97 -18.90 -2.97
N LEU A 17 -1.84 -18.28 -4.16
CA LEU A 17 -0.82 -18.62 -5.14
C LEU A 17 0.49 -17.83 -4.94
N LEU A 18 0.52 -16.86 -4.02
CA LEU A 18 1.73 -16.09 -3.76
C LEU A 18 2.81 -16.98 -3.13
N PRO A 19 4.08 -16.80 -3.53
CA PRO A 19 5.18 -17.53 -2.92
C PRO A 19 5.28 -17.18 -1.44
N LYS A 20 5.59 -18.19 -0.63
CA LYS A 20 5.89 -18.04 0.80
C LYS A 20 7.30 -18.54 1.03
N CYS A 21 8.20 -17.64 1.40
CA CYS A 21 9.57 -17.94 1.78
C CYS A 21 9.97 -17.02 2.94
N PHE A 22 11.11 -17.28 3.56
CA PHE A 22 11.55 -16.54 4.74
C PHE A 22 11.81 -15.05 4.44
N GLU A 23 12.08 -14.71 3.18
CA GLU A 23 12.30 -13.34 2.70
C GLU A 23 11.00 -12.58 2.40
N SER A 24 9.85 -13.25 2.36
CA SER A 24 8.58 -12.62 1.94
C SER A 24 7.41 -12.85 2.88
N PHE A 25 7.50 -13.79 3.82
CA PHE A 25 6.41 -14.23 4.66
C PHE A 25 6.88 -14.50 6.09
N GLY A 26 6.14 -14.01 7.08
CA GLY A 26 6.47 -14.14 8.50
C GLY A 26 5.39 -13.54 9.39
N LEU A 27 5.70 -13.32 10.66
CA LEU A 27 4.82 -12.59 11.57
C LEU A 27 4.83 -11.10 11.16
N ILE A 28 3.64 -10.56 10.91
CA ILE A 28 3.41 -9.15 10.58
C ILE A 28 2.47 -8.52 11.60
N HIS A 29 2.43 -7.19 11.64
CA HIS A 29 1.47 -6.46 12.48
C HIS A 29 0.03 -6.61 11.96
N GLY A 30 -0.16 -6.72 10.64
CA GLY A 30 -1.47 -6.92 10.01
C GLY A 30 -2.32 -5.66 9.89
N ASP A 31 -2.03 -4.63 10.71
CA ASP A 31 -2.72 -3.35 10.74
C ASP A 31 -1.76 -2.15 10.93
N PHE A 32 -0.54 -2.26 10.37
CA PHE A 32 0.45 -1.19 10.49
C PHE A 32 0.04 0.06 9.70
N CYS A 33 -0.52 1.06 10.39
CA CYS A 33 -0.94 2.33 9.80
C CYS A 33 -0.65 3.52 10.71
N TYR A 34 -0.82 4.76 10.22
CA TYR A 34 -0.50 5.99 10.96
C TYR A 34 -1.25 6.16 12.30
N GLY A 35 -2.35 5.42 12.51
CA GLY A 35 -3.05 5.39 13.79
C GLY A 35 -2.34 4.53 14.85
N ASN A 36 -1.47 3.60 14.43
CA ASN A 36 -0.89 2.53 15.27
C ASN A 36 0.61 2.69 15.50
N TYR A 37 1.17 3.86 15.17
CA TYR A 37 2.50 4.23 15.60
C TYR A 37 2.58 5.72 15.96
N SER A 38 3.56 6.05 16.79
CA SER A 38 3.91 7.44 17.12
C SER A 38 5.37 7.69 16.76
N VAL A 39 5.67 8.93 16.38
CA VAL A 39 7.03 9.39 16.10
C VAL A 39 7.35 10.53 17.04
N LYS A 40 8.39 10.38 17.86
CA LYS A 40 8.87 11.42 18.77
C LYS A 40 9.69 12.46 18.01
N ALA A 41 9.93 13.62 18.63
CA ALA A 41 10.73 14.69 18.04
C ALA A 41 12.18 14.28 17.72
N ASP A 42 12.70 13.26 18.41
CA ASP A 42 14.03 12.67 18.16
C ASP A 42 14.02 11.59 17.07
N GLY A 43 12.88 11.35 16.41
CA GLY A 43 12.72 10.34 15.37
C GLY A 43 12.40 8.94 15.90
N THR A 44 12.34 8.72 17.22
CA THR A 44 11.99 7.41 17.78
C THR A 44 10.57 7.01 17.40
N ILE A 45 10.44 5.84 16.76
CA ILE A 45 9.15 5.26 16.40
C ILE A 45 8.71 4.28 17.49
N THR A 46 7.46 4.37 17.92
CA THR A 46 6.84 3.37 18.81
C THR A 46 5.57 2.86 18.17
N VAL A 47 5.53 1.56 17.90
CA VAL A 47 4.38 0.85 17.32
C VAL A 47 3.57 0.21 18.44
N PHE A 48 2.24 0.22 18.30
CA PHE A 48 1.29 -0.31 19.27
C PHE A 48 0.07 -0.90 18.57
N ASP A 49 -0.85 -1.51 19.32
CA ASP A 49 -2.06 -2.19 18.80
C ASP A 49 -1.78 -3.42 17.91
N PHE A 50 -1.24 -4.47 18.53
CA PHE A 50 -0.85 -5.71 17.86
C PHE A 50 -1.98 -6.75 17.76
N ASP A 51 -3.25 -6.36 17.99
CA ASP A 51 -4.38 -7.30 18.08
C ASP A 51 -4.68 -8.02 16.75
N GLU A 52 -4.28 -7.42 15.61
CA GLU A 52 -4.42 -7.99 14.26
C GLU A 52 -3.14 -8.69 13.75
N SER A 53 -2.16 -8.94 14.64
CA SER A 53 -0.91 -9.59 14.28
C SER A 53 -1.15 -11.01 13.78
N GLN A 54 -0.52 -11.35 12.65
CA GLN A 54 -0.76 -12.61 11.97
C GLN A 54 0.44 -13.04 11.13
N TYR A 55 0.45 -14.29 10.70
CA TYR A 55 1.39 -14.72 9.68
C TYR A 55 0.90 -14.24 8.30
N GLY A 56 1.67 -13.35 7.69
CA GLY A 56 1.34 -12.71 6.42
C GLY A 56 2.57 -12.39 5.59
N TRP A 57 2.33 -11.80 4.42
CA TRP A 57 3.41 -11.32 3.56
C TRP A 57 3.91 -9.97 4.05
N PHE A 58 5.22 -9.72 4.03
CA PHE A 58 5.77 -8.44 4.50
C PHE A 58 5.20 -7.23 3.74
N VAL A 59 4.89 -7.40 2.45
CA VAL A 59 4.23 -6.36 1.63
C VAL A 59 2.83 -6.01 2.13
N GLN A 60 2.17 -6.89 2.89
CA GLN A 60 0.87 -6.60 3.47
C GLN A 60 0.96 -5.41 4.43
N ASP A 61 1.91 -5.38 5.37
CA ASP A 61 2.09 -4.23 6.27
C ASP A 61 2.43 -2.94 5.51
N ILE A 62 3.29 -3.03 4.49
CA ILE A 62 3.62 -1.89 3.62
C ILE A 62 2.36 -1.36 2.92
N SER A 63 1.52 -2.28 2.42
CA SER A 63 0.30 -1.93 1.71
C SER A 63 -0.76 -1.33 2.61
N VAL A 64 -0.90 -1.80 3.86
CA VAL A 64 -1.88 -1.26 4.82
C VAL A 64 -1.51 0.17 5.19
N ASN A 65 -0.23 0.44 5.43
CA ASN A 65 0.24 1.78 5.73
C ASN A 65 0.00 2.74 4.54
N LEU A 66 0.42 2.34 3.33
CA LEU A 66 0.19 3.09 2.10
C LEU A 66 -1.30 3.33 1.83
N PHE A 67 -2.14 2.30 2.05
CA PHE A 67 -3.56 2.30 1.69
C PHE A 67 -4.28 3.54 2.21
N TYR A 68 -4.04 3.91 3.46
CA TYR A 68 -4.73 5.06 4.05
C TYR A 68 -4.33 6.41 3.44
N GLY A 69 -3.12 6.51 2.88
CA GLY A 69 -2.69 7.70 2.14
C GLY A 69 -3.35 7.85 0.77
N ILE A 70 -3.91 6.76 0.22
CA ILE A 70 -4.51 6.74 -1.13
C ILE A 70 -5.96 6.22 -1.16
N ALA A 71 -6.56 5.93 0.01
CA ALA A 71 -7.90 5.35 0.16
C ALA A 71 -8.99 6.24 -0.44
N VAL A 72 -8.90 7.54 -0.14
CA VAL A 72 -9.78 8.59 -0.63
C VAL A 72 -8.99 9.50 -1.57
N PRO A 73 -9.53 9.90 -2.74
CA PRO A 73 -8.85 10.82 -3.64
C PRO A 73 -8.51 12.15 -2.94
N SER A 74 -7.27 12.60 -3.10
CA SER A 74 -6.84 13.95 -2.70
C SER A 74 -6.93 14.90 -3.89
N GLU A 75 -7.23 16.17 -3.63
CA GLU A 75 -7.18 17.24 -4.63
C GLU A 75 -5.74 17.70 -4.89
N ASP A 76 -4.86 17.58 -3.89
CA ASP A 76 -3.48 18.07 -3.96
C ASP A 76 -2.54 17.11 -4.71
N GLU A 77 -2.81 15.80 -4.63
CA GLU A 77 -1.93 14.78 -5.20
C GLU A 77 -2.72 13.54 -5.64
N ASN A 78 -2.42 13.02 -6.82
CA ASN A 78 -3.03 11.77 -7.28
C ASN A 78 -2.39 10.54 -6.60
N ALA A 79 -3.14 9.44 -6.55
CA ALA A 79 -2.70 8.22 -5.86
C ALA A 79 -1.39 7.63 -6.41
N ILE A 80 -1.09 7.79 -7.71
CA ILE A 80 0.14 7.26 -8.31
C ILE A 80 1.35 8.09 -7.84
N SER A 81 1.29 9.42 -7.90
CA SER A 81 2.39 10.27 -7.44
C SER A 81 2.62 10.13 -5.93
N PHE A 82 1.55 10.05 -5.14
CA PHE A 82 1.66 9.76 -3.70
C PHE A 82 2.36 8.42 -3.46
N THR A 83 1.93 7.36 -4.17
CA THR A 83 2.51 6.01 -4.02
C THR A 83 3.98 5.99 -4.42
N GLN A 84 4.36 6.67 -5.51
CA GLN A 84 5.76 6.78 -5.93
C GLN A 84 6.61 7.47 -4.86
N ARG A 85 6.11 8.58 -4.29
CA ARG A 85 6.79 9.32 -3.22
C ARG A 85 6.91 8.48 -1.94
N TYR A 86 5.82 7.84 -1.52
CA TYR A 86 5.79 6.94 -0.38
C TYR A 86 6.80 5.79 -0.55
N LEU A 87 6.74 5.05 -1.66
CA LEU A 87 7.64 3.93 -1.90
C LEU A 87 9.10 4.36 -2.03
N THR A 88 9.38 5.57 -2.53
CA THR A 88 10.75 6.09 -2.60
C THR A 88 11.36 6.16 -1.20
N TYR A 89 10.73 6.87 -0.26
CA TYR A 89 11.27 7.06 1.08
C TYR A 89 11.11 5.83 1.97
N PHE A 90 9.97 5.12 1.87
CA PHE A 90 9.75 3.93 2.67
C PHE A 90 10.75 2.83 2.33
N LEU A 91 11.02 2.58 1.04
CA LEU A 91 11.95 1.52 0.65
C LEU A 91 13.41 1.90 0.84
N GLU A 92 13.75 3.20 0.84
CA GLU A 92 15.08 3.68 1.24
C GLU A 92 15.39 3.22 2.67
N GLY A 93 14.54 3.58 3.64
CA GLY A 93 14.72 3.13 5.02
C GLY A 93 14.53 1.62 5.22
N TYR A 94 13.52 1.01 4.56
CA TYR A 94 13.31 -0.44 4.68
C TYR A 94 14.54 -1.24 4.22
N SER A 95 15.25 -0.76 3.19
CA SER A 95 16.43 -1.43 2.64
C SER A 95 17.65 -1.45 3.58
N GLU A 96 17.66 -0.62 4.62
CA GLU A 96 18.71 -0.61 5.65
C GLU A 96 18.58 -1.81 6.60
N GLU A 97 17.35 -2.30 6.81
CA GLU A 97 17.03 -3.34 7.80
C GLU A 97 16.58 -4.67 7.17
N ASN A 98 16.01 -4.63 5.96
CA ASN A 98 15.52 -5.82 5.26
C ASN A 98 15.58 -5.65 3.73
N SER A 99 15.61 -6.75 2.99
CA SER A 99 15.61 -6.73 1.53
C SER A 99 14.26 -7.13 0.96
N ILE A 100 13.86 -6.48 -0.14
CA ILE A 100 12.67 -6.89 -0.89
C ILE A 100 12.92 -6.78 -2.39
N GLU A 101 12.53 -7.80 -3.13
CA GLU A 101 12.61 -7.79 -4.59
C GLU A 101 11.48 -6.92 -5.16
N TYR A 102 11.83 -5.94 -5.99
CA TYR A 102 10.90 -4.90 -6.45
C TYR A 102 9.76 -5.42 -7.32
N LYS A 103 10.00 -6.44 -8.16
CA LYS A 103 8.95 -7.06 -8.96
C LYS A 103 7.96 -7.77 -8.05
N LEU A 104 8.42 -8.54 -7.07
CA LEU A 104 7.60 -9.19 -6.05
C LEU A 104 6.81 -8.16 -5.23
N LEU A 105 7.47 -7.08 -4.80
CA LEU A 105 6.81 -5.97 -4.11
C LEU A 105 5.63 -5.43 -4.92
N LEU A 106 5.84 -5.07 -6.19
CA LEU A 106 4.78 -4.47 -7.01
C LEU A 106 3.65 -5.47 -7.35
N GLU A 107 3.98 -6.75 -7.57
CA GLU A 107 2.98 -7.80 -7.77
C GLU A 107 2.11 -8.00 -6.53
N GLN A 108 2.71 -8.03 -5.35
CA GLN A 108 2.01 -8.18 -4.08
C GLN A 108 1.25 -6.91 -3.66
N LEU A 109 1.81 -5.72 -3.93
CA LEU A 109 1.25 -4.44 -3.50
C LEU A 109 -0.18 -4.25 -4.02
N GLY A 110 -0.42 -4.51 -5.31
CA GLY A 110 -1.77 -4.40 -5.88
C GLY A 110 -2.75 -5.35 -5.22
N ILE A 111 -2.34 -6.59 -4.98
CA ILE A 111 -3.17 -7.63 -4.36
C ILE A 111 -3.55 -7.24 -2.93
N PHE A 112 -2.60 -6.75 -2.13
CA PHE A 112 -2.88 -6.41 -0.74
C PHE A 112 -3.62 -5.07 -0.58
N LEU A 113 -3.47 -4.12 -1.51
CA LEU A 113 -4.34 -2.94 -1.57
C LEU A 113 -5.80 -3.32 -1.88
N ASP A 114 -6.02 -4.23 -2.84
CA ASP A 114 -7.35 -4.77 -3.12
C ASP A 114 -7.92 -5.53 -1.90
N LEU A 115 -7.07 -6.29 -1.19
CA LEU A 115 -7.47 -6.99 0.03
C LEU A 115 -7.90 -6.02 1.12
N ARG A 116 -7.09 -4.98 1.37
CA ARG A 116 -7.40 -3.98 2.39
C ARG A 116 -8.67 -3.21 2.05
N GLN A 117 -8.90 -2.92 0.77
CA GLN A 117 -10.16 -2.35 0.30
C GLN A 117 -11.35 -3.25 0.67
N ALA A 118 -11.27 -4.56 0.38
CA ALA A 118 -12.33 -5.52 0.67
C ALA A 118 -12.60 -5.66 2.17
N VAL A 119 -11.56 -5.71 2.99
CA VAL A 119 -11.66 -5.77 4.45
C VAL A 119 -12.35 -4.53 5.00
N LEU A 120 -11.90 -3.33 4.62
CA LEU A 120 -12.47 -2.09 5.13
C LEU A 120 -13.91 -1.87 4.63
N TYR A 121 -14.19 -2.18 3.37
CA TYR A 121 -15.54 -2.15 2.81
C TYR A 121 -16.50 -3.05 3.60
N SER A 122 -16.07 -4.30 3.86
CA SER A 122 -16.86 -5.26 4.65
C SER A 122 -17.06 -4.78 6.09
N SER A 123 -16.02 -4.24 6.72
CA SER A 123 -16.09 -3.71 8.09
C SER A 123 -17.08 -2.56 8.22
N LEU A 124 -17.07 -1.60 7.29
CA LEU A 124 -18.03 -0.49 7.27
C LEU A 124 -19.46 -0.98 7.10
N HIS A 125 -19.72 -1.97 6.25
CA HIS A 125 -21.05 -2.56 6.09
C HIS A 125 -21.52 -3.37 7.30
N ARG A 126 -20.59 -4.05 7.99
CA ARG A 126 -20.92 -4.90 9.14
C ARG A 126 -21.13 -4.08 10.42
N ASN A 127 -20.28 -3.09 10.64
CA ASN A 127 -20.14 -2.41 11.93
C ASN A 127 -20.47 -0.91 11.86
N GLY A 128 -20.45 -0.30 10.67
CA GLY A 128 -20.67 1.13 10.50
C GLY A 128 -22.15 1.51 10.44
N ASP A 129 -22.47 2.71 10.93
CA ASP A 129 -23.75 3.34 10.65
C ASP A 129 -23.72 3.95 9.24
N ILE A 130 -24.04 3.13 8.24
CA ILE A 130 -24.01 3.50 6.82
C ILE A 130 -24.84 4.77 6.52
N LYS A 131 -25.86 5.08 7.34
CA LYS A 131 -26.69 6.28 7.15
C LYS A 131 -26.02 7.56 7.64
N ASN A 132 -25.06 7.45 8.55
CA ASN A 132 -24.43 8.56 9.25
C ASN A 132 -22.89 8.49 9.18
N LEU A 133 -22.34 8.12 8.02
CA LEU A 133 -20.89 8.09 7.80
C LEU A 133 -20.31 9.50 7.69
N ASP A 134 -19.09 9.67 8.19
CA ASP A 134 -18.28 10.85 7.91
C ASP A 134 -17.92 10.94 6.41
N ARG A 135 -17.41 12.10 5.98
CA ARG A 135 -17.08 12.37 4.58
C ARG A 135 -16.07 11.37 4.02
N TRP A 136 -15.03 11.03 4.79
CA TRP A 136 -13.98 10.12 4.34
C TRP A 136 -14.56 8.71 4.13
N SER A 137 -15.29 8.20 5.11
CA SER A 137 -15.90 6.86 5.04
C SER A 137 -16.90 6.74 3.89
N LYS A 138 -17.71 7.79 3.67
CA LYS A 138 -18.65 7.84 2.54
C LYS A 138 -17.92 7.82 1.19
N THR A 139 -16.92 8.68 1.00
CA THR A 139 -16.15 8.73 -0.26
C THR A 139 -15.39 7.43 -0.51
N PHE A 140 -14.84 6.81 0.54
CA PHE A 140 -14.18 5.52 0.44
C PHE A 140 -15.16 4.42 -0.02
N LEU A 141 -16.38 4.36 0.55
CA LEU A 141 -17.38 3.36 0.16
C LEU A 141 -17.81 3.53 -1.30
N GLU A 142 -18.13 4.75 -1.73
CA GLU A 142 -18.54 5.04 -3.11
C GLU A 142 -17.45 4.64 -4.12
N ARG A 143 -16.19 4.97 -3.82
CA ARG A 143 -15.05 4.55 -4.64
C ARG A 143 -14.89 3.04 -4.66
N SER A 144 -15.02 2.40 -3.50
CA SER A 144 -14.80 0.95 -3.37
C SER A 144 -15.87 0.14 -4.05
N GLU A 145 -17.13 0.54 -3.92
CA GLU A 145 -18.24 -0.07 -4.64
C GLU A 145 -18.00 0.01 -6.15
N LYS A 146 -17.59 1.17 -6.68
CA LYS A 146 -17.26 1.32 -8.10
C LYS A 146 -16.11 0.41 -8.53
N ASN A 147 -15.00 0.40 -7.79
CA ASN A 147 -13.83 -0.43 -8.13
C ASN A 147 -14.18 -1.92 -8.14
N MET A 148 -14.87 -2.38 -7.09
CA MET A 148 -15.20 -3.79 -6.90
C MET A 148 -16.28 -4.30 -7.86
N LEU A 149 -17.23 -3.44 -8.28
CA LEU A 149 -18.23 -3.78 -9.30
C LEU A 149 -17.63 -3.89 -10.69
N LEU A 150 -16.61 -3.08 -11.01
CA LEU A 150 -15.96 -3.04 -12.32
C LEU A 150 -14.75 -3.98 -12.45
N GLU A 151 -14.44 -4.78 -11.43
CA GLU A 151 -13.21 -5.58 -11.35
C GLU A 151 -11.93 -4.73 -11.56
N GLY A 152 -11.99 -3.44 -11.22
CA GLY A 152 -10.86 -2.52 -11.38
C GLY A 152 -9.88 -2.64 -10.20
N PRO A 153 -8.56 -2.61 -10.44
CA PRO A 153 -7.58 -2.62 -9.35
C PRO A 153 -7.69 -1.34 -8.53
N PHE A 154 -7.32 -1.40 -7.25
CA PHE A 154 -7.31 -0.23 -6.36
C PHE A 154 -6.44 0.92 -6.89
N ILE A 155 -5.32 0.55 -7.50
CA ILE A 155 -4.33 1.44 -8.14
C ILE A 155 -3.78 0.79 -9.42
N ASP A 156 -3.37 1.61 -10.38
CA ASP A 156 -2.72 1.17 -11.62
C ASP A 156 -1.27 0.74 -11.36
N ILE A 157 -1.07 -0.55 -11.05
CA ILE A 157 0.25 -1.14 -10.80
C ILE A 157 1.17 -1.08 -12.03
N GLU A 158 0.63 -1.11 -13.25
CA GLU A 158 1.46 -1.06 -14.46
C GLU A 158 2.15 0.30 -14.61
N LYS A 159 1.48 1.40 -14.24
CA LYS A 159 2.14 2.72 -14.13
C LYS A 159 3.28 2.73 -13.12
N LEU A 160 3.12 2.04 -11.99
CA LEU A 160 4.18 1.93 -10.98
C LEU A 160 5.35 1.06 -11.46
N LYS A 161 5.07 -0.03 -12.19
CA LYS A 161 6.11 -0.85 -12.84
C LYS A 161 6.91 -0.05 -13.87
N LEU A 162 6.23 0.68 -14.75
CA LEU A 162 6.88 1.55 -15.74
C LEU A 162 7.78 2.59 -15.08
N TRP A 163 7.33 3.18 -13.97
CA TRP A 163 8.14 4.11 -13.19
C TRP A 163 9.38 3.44 -12.57
N ILE A 164 9.21 2.33 -11.86
CA ILE A 164 10.31 1.71 -11.10
C ILE A 164 11.38 1.12 -12.02
N PHE A 165 10.95 0.41 -13.07
CA PHE A 165 11.86 -0.25 -14.01
C PHE A 165 12.40 0.74 -15.05
N GLY A 166 11.61 1.76 -15.42
CA GLY A 166 12.08 2.87 -16.25
C GLY A 166 13.17 3.69 -15.58
N ARG A 167 13.12 3.88 -14.25
CA ARG A 167 14.24 4.45 -13.48
C ARG A 167 15.47 3.56 -13.54
N LYS A 168 15.35 2.24 -13.34
CA LYS A 168 16.48 1.30 -13.38
C LYS A 168 17.19 1.25 -14.73
N VAL A 169 16.44 1.29 -15.84
CA VAL A 169 17.02 1.36 -17.20
C VAL A 169 17.77 2.69 -17.42
N ASN A 170 17.34 3.78 -16.77
CA ASN A 170 18.01 5.07 -16.79
C ASN A 170 19.14 5.26 -15.76
N ILE A 171 19.52 4.24 -14.98
CA ILE A 171 20.64 4.36 -14.01
C ILE A 171 22.00 4.55 -14.71
N ASN A 172 22.12 4.28 -16.02
CA ASN A 172 23.29 4.71 -16.81
C ASN A 172 23.34 6.23 -17.07
N TYR A 173 22.26 6.97 -16.83
CA TYR A 173 22.19 8.44 -16.92
C TYR A 173 22.02 9.14 -15.56
N THR A 174 21.47 8.44 -14.54
CA THR A 174 21.04 9.09 -13.29
C THR A 174 22.20 9.40 -12.32
N ARG A 175 23.39 8.82 -12.53
CA ARG A 175 24.60 9.22 -11.79
C ARG A 175 24.96 10.71 -12.02
N ALA A 176 24.56 11.29 -13.15
CA ALA A 176 24.81 12.70 -13.48
C ALA A 176 23.83 13.69 -12.82
N VAL A 177 22.65 13.25 -12.37
CA VAL A 177 21.62 14.15 -11.82
C VAL A 177 21.73 14.30 -10.31
N ILE A 178 22.19 13.27 -9.61
CA ILE A 178 22.42 13.33 -8.15
C ILE A 178 23.66 14.20 -7.83
N GLU A 179 24.68 14.21 -8.69
CA GLU A 179 25.83 15.12 -8.55
C GLU A 179 25.47 16.60 -8.76
N HIS A 180 24.38 16.91 -9.48
CA HIS A 180 23.95 18.29 -9.75
C HIS A 180 23.00 18.90 -8.70
N MET A 181 22.48 18.11 -7.76
CA MET A 181 21.65 18.63 -6.64
C MET A 181 22.42 18.71 -5.31
N GLY A 182 23.69 18.29 -5.28
CA GLY A 182 24.56 18.29 -4.10
C GLY A 182 25.46 19.51 -3.92
N THR A 183 25.29 20.59 -4.69
CA THR A 183 26.04 21.83 -4.48
C THR A 183 25.12 23.06 -4.50
N ARG A 184 24.61 23.41 -3.32
CA ARG A 184 24.39 24.79 -2.86
C ARG A 184 23.99 24.77 -1.39
N VAL A 185 25.00 24.70 -0.55
CA VAL A 185 24.97 25.35 0.77
C VAL A 185 26.14 26.31 0.76
N GLU A 186 25.85 27.59 0.51
CA GLU A 186 26.54 28.72 1.14
C GLU A 186 25.53 29.35 2.11
#